data_AF-A0A1I2G791-F1
#
_entry.id   AF-A0A1I2G791-F1
#
_cell.length_a   1.000
_cell.length_b   1.000
_cell.length_c   1.000
_cell.angle_alpha   90.00
_cell.angle_beta   90.00
_cell.angle_gamma   90.00
#
_symmetry.space_group_name_H-M   'P 1'
#
loop_
_entity.id
_entity.type
_entity.pdbx_description
1 polymer ?
#
loop_
_entity_poly.entity_id
_entity_poly.type
_entity_poly.pdbx_seq_one_letter_code
_entity_poly.pdbx_strand_id
1 'polypeptide(L)'
;MAAWQMECCGTSFREGDKVSWRLRHPHSAELAWLDTVLHDGAAATVNAIEDHHGDPDAPLTEGTVISIATLHCRFEPEPVAGSGLVTAVVTAEKWNDDLDERHLAGFLIRILALDSAGSQDGFSINALSSARVRSAIRHPLSVRRSPNV
;
A
#
# COMPACT_ATOMS: atom_id res chain seq x y z
N MET A 1 -8.05 15.24 -6.65
CA MET A 1 -8.20 14.55 -5.35
C MET A 1 -7.33 15.29 -4.34
N ALA A 2 -7.79 15.49 -3.12
CA ALA A 2 -7.20 16.46 -2.20
C ALA A 2 -5.82 16.00 -1.68
N ALA A 3 -4.84 16.93 -1.69
CA ALA A 3 -3.42 16.70 -1.40
C ALA A 3 -3.10 16.30 0.06
N TRP A 4 -4.10 16.12 0.92
CA TRP A 4 -3.93 15.75 2.33
C TRP A 4 -4.00 14.24 2.59
N GLN A 5 -4.35 13.42 1.58
CA GLN A 5 -4.29 11.95 1.66
C GLN A 5 -2.86 11.36 1.69
N MET A 6 -1.84 12.20 1.88
CA MET A 6 -0.42 11.90 1.71
C MET A 6 0.31 11.65 3.04
N GLU A 7 -0.44 11.54 4.12
CA GLU A 7 0.03 11.23 5.46
C GLU A 7 -0.72 9.98 5.90
N CYS A 8 -0.08 8.80 5.75
CA CYS A 8 -0.67 7.52 6.15
C CYS A 8 -1.12 7.60 7.62
N CYS A 9 -2.43 7.70 7.81
CA CYS A 9 -3.08 7.76 9.12
C CYS A 9 -3.12 6.39 9.82
N GLY A 10 -2.48 5.36 9.25
CA GLY A 10 -2.37 4.04 9.84
C GLY A 10 -1.54 4.04 11.13
N THR A 11 -1.98 3.29 12.13
CA THR A 11 -1.17 2.95 13.31
C THR A 11 -0.01 2.06 12.86
N SER A 12 1.22 2.37 13.30
CA SER A 12 2.36 1.48 13.04
C SER A 12 2.08 0.08 13.59
N PHE A 13 2.51 -0.95 12.86
CA PHE A 13 2.38 -2.34 13.29
C PHE A 13 3.61 -3.14 12.87
N ARG A 14 3.81 -4.30 13.50
CA ARG A 14 4.89 -5.24 13.20
C ARG A 14 4.36 -6.65 13.09
N GLU A 15 5.20 -7.54 12.55
CA GLU A 15 4.93 -8.97 12.61
C GLU A 15 4.70 -9.42 14.07
N GLY A 16 3.66 -10.23 14.29
CA GLY A 16 3.18 -10.66 15.60
C GLY A 16 2.15 -9.75 16.25
N ASP A 17 1.94 -8.53 15.75
CA ASP A 17 0.92 -7.65 16.31
C ASP A 17 -0.49 -8.15 16.02
N LYS A 18 -1.38 -7.92 17.00
CA LYS A 18 -2.82 -8.07 16.80
C LYS A 18 -3.37 -6.80 16.17
N VAL A 19 -4.12 -6.96 15.10
CA VAL A 19 -4.73 -5.86 14.34
C VAL A 19 -6.23 -6.08 14.22
N SER A 20 -6.96 -4.97 14.07
CA SER A 20 -8.39 -4.94 13.79
C SER A 20 -8.61 -3.97 12.64
N TRP A 21 -8.86 -4.51 11.45
CA TRP A 21 -8.91 -3.75 10.20
C TRP A 21 -10.22 -3.99 9.47
N ARG A 22 -10.73 -2.95 8.82
CA ARG A 22 -11.86 -3.10 7.89
C ARG A 22 -11.32 -3.56 6.56
N LEU A 23 -11.68 -4.78 6.17
CA LEU A 23 -11.18 -5.41 4.97
C LEU A 23 -12.32 -5.64 3.99
N ARG A 24 -12.11 -5.19 2.75
CA ARG A 24 -13.06 -5.46 1.65
C ARG A 24 -12.43 -6.38 0.62
N HIS A 25 -13.28 -7.09 -0.11
CA HIS A 25 -12.82 -7.86 -1.25
C HIS A 25 -12.33 -6.91 -2.36
N PRO A 26 -11.16 -7.17 -2.97
CA PRO A 26 -10.66 -6.35 -4.07
C PRO A 26 -11.55 -6.47 -5.31
N HIS A 27 -11.61 -5.40 -6.09
CA HIS A 27 -12.08 -5.49 -7.47
C HIS A 27 -10.88 -5.74 -8.41
N SER A 28 -11.04 -6.58 -9.42
CA SER A 28 -9.93 -6.96 -10.31
C SER A 28 -9.30 -5.77 -11.03
N ALA A 29 -10.10 -4.78 -11.46
CA ALA A 29 -9.57 -3.58 -12.09
C ALA A 29 -8.71 -2.72 -11.14
N GLU A 30 -8.96 -2.80 -9.84
CA GLU A 30 -8.17 -2.11 -8.82
C GLU A 30 -6.81 -2.79 -8.58
N LEU A 31 -6.73 -4.11 -8.74
CA LEU A 31 -5.46 -4.84 -8.57
C LEU A 31 -4.64 -4.96 -9.86
N ALA A 32 -5.23 -4.66 -11.02
CA ALA A 32 -4.59 -4.85 -12.32
C ALA A 32 -3.20 -4.16 -12.43
N TRP A 33 -2.98 -3.05 -11.74
CA TRP A 33 -1.69 -2.37 -11.74
C TRP A 33 -0.58 -3.17 -11.03
N LEU A 34 -0.91 -4.04 -10.08
CA LEU A 34 0.08 -4.92 -9.42
C LEU A 34 0.75 -5.83 -10.45
N ASP A 35 -0.04 -6.42 -11.35
CA ASP A 35 0.49 -7.27 -12.42
C ASP A 35 1.33 -6.46 -13.41
N THR A 36 1.02 -5.17 -13.61
CA THR A 36 1.86 -4.27 -14.40
C THR A 36 3.24 -4.08 -13.79
N VAL A 37 3.34 -3.88 -12.47
CA VAL A 37 4.62 -3.56 -11.82
C VAL A 37 5.42 -4.76 -11.32
N LEU A 38 4.76 -5.86 -10.94
CA LEU A 38 5.39 -7.06 -10.36
C LEU A 38 5.40 -8.29 -11.27
N HIS A 39 4.57 -8.30 -12.33
CA HIS A 39 4.32 -9.47 -13.18
C HIS A 39 3.74 -10.69 -12.41
N ASP A 40 3.64 -11.82 -13.10
CA ASP A 40 3.39 -13.16 -12.55
C ASP A 40 2.12 -13.36 -11.69
N GLY A 41 1.07 -12.57 -11.94
CA GLY A 41 -0.21 -12.74 -11.26
C GLY A 41 -0.15 -12.34 -9.78
N ALA A 42 0.72 -11.39 -9.42
CA ALA A 42 0.78 -10.81 -8.08
C ALA A 42 -0.60 -10.34 -7.59
N ALA A 43 -1.44 -9.79 -8.48
CA ALA A 43 -2.80 -9.40 -8.17
C ALA A 43 -3.64 -10.58 -7.65
N ALA A 44 -3.47 -11.79 -8.19
CA ALA A 44 -4.23 -12.97 -7.78
C ALA A 44 -3.88 -13.44 -6.36
N THR A 45 -2.75 -13.00 -5.80
CA THR A 45 -2.35 -13.34 -4.44
C THR A 45 -3.04 -12.47 -3.39
N VAL A 46 -3.58 -11.31 -3.77
CA VAL A 46 -4.26 -10.35 -2.89
C VAL A 46 -5.75 -10.67 -2.87
N ASN A 47 -6.29 -11.00 -1.70
CA ASN A 47 -7.70 -11.37 -1.51
C ASN A 47 -8.48 -10.39 -0.63
N ALA A 48 -7.80 -9.37 -0.09
CA ALA A 48 -8.40 -8.29 0.67
C ALA A 48 -7.68 -6.95 0.41
N ILE A 49 -8.39 -5.85 0.62
CA ILE A 49 -7.81 -4.50 0.67
C ILE A 49 -8.19 -3.88 2.00
N GLU A 50 -7.17 -3.36 2.70
CA GLU A 50 -7.35 -2.40 3.76
C GLU A 50 -7.25 -1.01 3.13
N ASP A 51 -8.35 -0.26 3.23
CA ASP A 51 -8.40 1.12 2.79
C ASP A 51 -8.86 1.95 3.98
N HIS A 52 -7.89 2.57 4.65
CA HIS A 52 -8.12 3.34 5.88
C HIS A 52 -9.16 4.46 5.73
N HIS A 53 -9.36 4.94 4.50
CA HIS A 53 -10.39 5.94 4.16
C HIS A 53 -11.45 5.39 3.22
N GLY A 54 -11.44 4.08 3.01
CA GLY A 54 -12.37 3.38 2.15
C GLY A 54 -13.72 3.21 2.81
N ASP A 55 -14.36 2.09 2.51
CA ASP A 55 -15.70 1.77 2.98
C ASP A 55 -15.74 1.63 4.51
N PRO A 56 -16.37 2.57 5.25
CA PRO A 56 -16.49 2.47 6.70
C PRO A 56 -17.42 1.32 7.13
N ASP A 57 -18.19 0.75 6.21
CA ASP A 57 -19.08 -0.38 6.45
C ASP A 57 -18.44 -1.73 6.10
N ALA A 58 -17.21 -1.74 5.56
CA ALA A 58 -16.49 -2.98 5.26
C ALA A 58 -16.30 -3.83 6.55
N PRO A 59 -16.40 -5.17 6.46
CA PRO A 59 -16.32 -6.05 7.62
C PRO A 59 -15.05 -5.82 8.45
N LEU A 60 -15.23 -5.66 9.76
CA LEU A 60 -14.11 -5.62 10.69
C LEU A 60 -13.52 -7.02 10.84
N THR A 61 -12.23 -7.14 10.57
CA THR A 61 -11.46 -8.38 10.66
C THR A 61 -10.39 -8.22 11.72
N GLU A 62 -10.40 -9.11 12.71
CA GLU A 62 -9.33 -9.22 13.70
C GLU A 62 -8.35 -10.31 13.28
N GLY A 63 -7.06 -10.07 13.49
CA GLY A 63 -6.04 -11.04 13.13
C GLY A 63 -4.68 -10.73 13.71
N THR A 64 -3.74 -11.63 13.49
CA THR A 64 -2.32 -11.44 13.82
C THR A 64 -1.53 -11.22 12.54
N VAL A 65 -0.69 -10.19 12.50
CA VAL A 65 0.20 -9.93 11.37
C VAL A 65 1.27 -11.02 11.34
N ILE A 66 1.41 -11.73 10.21
CA ILE A 66 2.37 -12.83 10.07
C ILE A 66 3.46 -12.56 9.03
N SER A 67 3.24 -11.61 8.11
CA SER A 67 4.33 -11.09 7.28
C SER A 67 4.00 -9.70 6.76
N ILE A 68 5.03 -8.87 6.59
CA ILE A 68 4.90 -7.54 5.96
C ILE A 68 5.94 -7.41 4.83
N ALA A 69 5.52 -6.83 3.72
CA ALA A 69 6.43 -6.36 2.69
C ALA A 69 6.02 -4.99 2.19
N THR A 70 6.98 -4.12 1.88
CA THR A 70 6.72 -2.89 1.13
C THR A 70 6.70 -3.21 -0.36
N LEU A 71 5.87 -2.49 -1.09
CA LEU A 71 5.90 -2.43 -2.55
C LEU A 71 6.31 -1.02 -2.96
N HIS A 72 7.43 -0.91 -3.66
CA HIS A 72 7.89 0.33 -4.29
C HIS A 72 7.83 0.20 -5.81
N CYS A 73 7.47 1.25 -6.54
CA CYS A 73 7.56 1.27 -8.00
C CYS A 73 7.81 2.68 -8.55
N ARG A 74 8.22 2.78 -9.82
CA ARG A 74 8.39 4.05 -10.53
C ARG A 74 7.05 4.53 -11.11
N PHE A 75 6.90 5.85 -11.24
CA PHE A 75 5.69 6.48 -11.79
C PHE A 75 6.03 7.52 -12.87
N GLU A 76 5.41 7.41 -14.05
CA GLU A 76 5.58 8.33 -15.18
C GLU A 76 4.35 8.38 -16.11
N PRO A 77 3.38 9.31 -15.95
CA PRO A 77 2.62 9.58 -14.73
C PRO A 77 1.89 8.35 -14.15
N GLU A 78 1.85 7.24 -14.89
CA GLU A 78 1.30 5.94 -14.49
C GLU A 78 2.40 5.02 -13.95
N PRO A 79 2.06 3.92 -13.23
CA PRO A 79 3.06 2.94 -12.79
C PRO A 79 3.88 2.40 -13.97
N VAL A 80 5.20 2.47 -13.86
CA VAL A 80 6.11 1.97 -14.90
C VAL A 80 6.16 0.44 -14.82
N ALA A 81 5.83 -0.22 -15.93
CA ALA A 81 5.81 -1.68 -16.00
C ALA A 81 7.15 -2.31 -15.59
N GLY A 82 7.10 -3.38 -14.80
CA GLY A 82 8.27 -4.09 -14.29
C GLY A 82 9.18 -3.31 -13.33
N SER A 83 8.75 -2.12 -12.89
CA SER A 83 9.55 -1.31 -11.94
C SER A 83 9.32 -1.68 -10.47
N GLY A 84 8.39 -2.60 -10.20
CA GLY A 84 8.01 -3.02 -8.86
C GLY A 84 9.15 -3.70 -8.10
N LEU A 85 9.30 -3.34 -6.83
CA LEU A 85 10.24 -3.94 -5.90
C LEU A 85 9.49 -4.26 -4.61
N VAL A 86 9.40 -5.56 -4.29
CA VAL A 86 8.86 -6.03 -3.02
C VAL A 86 10.01 -6.27 -2.04
N THR A 87 9.97 -5.62 -0.89
CA THR A 87 10.98 -5.79 0.16
C THR A 87 10.31 -6.25 1.44
N ALA A 88 10.71 -7.41 1.95
CA ALA A 88 10.24 -7.89 3.25
C ALA A 88 10.71 -6.95 4.37
N VAL A 89 9.81 -6.60 5.28
CA VAL A 89 10.08 -5.76 6.44
C VAL A 89 9.39 -6.36 7.65
N VAL A 90 9.92 -6.13 8.85
CA VAL A 90 9.28 -6.62 10.09
C VAL A 90 8.31 -5.61 10.70
N THR A 91 8.35 -4.36 10.24
CA THR A 91 7.57 -3.22 10.76
C THR A 91 7.03 -2.38 9.60
N ALA A 92 5.76 -2.00 9.68
CA ALA A 92 5.17 -0.95 8.87
C ALA A 92 5.06 0.32 9.71
N GLU A 93 5.86 1.33 9.36
CA GLU A 93 5.84 2.62 10.01
C GLU A 93 5.05 3.65 9.19
N LYS A 94 4.58 4.72 9.84
CA LYS A 94 3.86 5.83 9.16
C LYS A 94 4.65 6.48 8.03
N TRP A 95 5.97 6.30 8.02
CA TRP A 95 6.90 6.88 7.06
C TRP A 95 7.87 5.80 6.62
N ASN A 96 7.55 5.13 5.52
CA ASN A 96 8.52 4.32 4.81
C ASN A 96 9.09 5.15 3.67
N ASP A 97 10.41 5.23 3.63
CA ASP A 97 11.12 6.05 2.65
C ASP A 97 10.98 5.47 1.24
N ASP A 98 11.05 6.36 0.26
CA ASP A 98 11.24 5.99 -1.14
C ASP A 98 12.61 5.31 -1.33
N LEU A 99 12.70 4.47 -2.35
CA LEU A 99 13.91 3.72 -2.68
C LEU A 99 14.43 4.16 -4.05
N ASP A 100 15.46 5.02 -4.05
CA ASP A 100 16.01 5.65 -5.25
C ASP A 100 14.92 6.39 -6.05
N GLU A 101 14.67 5.94 -7.29
CA GLU A 101 13.61 6.45 -8.18
C GLU A 101 12.24 5.82 -7.93
N ARG A 102 12.15 4.83 -7.03
CA ARG A 102 10.90 4.12 -6.73
C ARG A 102 10.23 4.73 -5.52
N HIS A 103 8.96 5.01 -5.67
CA HIS A 103 8.14 5.51 -4.59
C HIS A 103 7.40 4.38 -3.89
N LEU A 104 7.18 4.50 -2.59
CA LEU A 104 6.37 3.55 -1.84
C LEU A 104 4.92 3.58 -2.35
N ALA A 105 4.45 2.46 -2.88
CA ALA A 105 3.09 2.29 -3.39
C ALA A 105 2.15 1.60 -2.36
N GLY A 106 2.71 0.91 -1.37
CA GLY A 106 1.93 0.31 -0.29
C GLY A 106 2.63 -0.85 0.40
N PHE A 107 1.83 -1.61 1.15
CA PHE A 107 2.24 -2.78 1.90
C PHE A 107 1.44 -4.00 1.45
N LEU A 108 2.15 -5.10 1.23
CA LEU A 108 1.58 -6.43 1.13
C LEU A 108 1.68 -7.07 2.51
N ILE A 109 0.53 -7.40 3.09
CA ILE A 109 0.44 -7.86 4.47
C ILE A 109 -0.26 -9.20 4.46
N ARG A 110 0.29 -10.15 5.20
CA ARG A 110 -0.44 -11.36 5.52
C ARG A 110 -0.88 -11.32 6.97
N ILE A 111 -2.16 -11.56 7.20
CA ILE A 111 -2.70 -11.75 8.56
C ILE A 111 -3.28 -13.16 8.70
N LEU A 112 -3.12 -13.72 9.88
CA LEU A 112 -3.87 -14.88 10.33
C LEU A 112 -5.17 -14.37 10.97
N ALA A 113 -6.28 -14.46 10.23
CA ALA A 113 -7.57 -13.99 10.69
C ALA A 113 -8.14 -14.91 11.77
N LEU A 114 -8.75 -14.32 12.81
CA LEU A 114 -9.57 -15.06 13.75
C LEU A 114 -10.91 -15.34 13.09
N ASP A 115 -11.48 -16.54 13.29
CA ASP A 115 -12.84 -16.76 12.83
C ASP A 115 -13.84 -15.93 13.65
N SER A 116 -15.03 -15.69 13.10
CA SER A 116 -16.09 -14.92 13.77
C SER A 116 -16.66 -15.59 15.03
N ALA A 117 -16.22 -16.82 15.35
CA ALA A 117 -16.57 -17.56 16.56
C ALA A 117 -15.44 -17.56 17.62
N GLY A 118 -14.32 -16.87 17.37
CA GLY A 118 -13.17 -16.80 18.27
C GLY A 118 -12.26 -18.03 18.24
N SER A 119 -12.41 -18.94 17.27
CA SER A 119 -11.48 -20.05 17.07
C SER A 119 -10.20 -19.58 16.37
N GLN A 120 -9.04 -20.01 16.87
CA GLN A 120 -7.73 -19.76 16.27
C GLN A 120 -7.41 -20.67 15.07
N ASP A 121 -8.40 -21.34 14.48
CA ASP A 121 -8.26 -22.14 13.25
C ASP A 121 -8.12 -21.22 12.01
N GLY A 122 -7.25 -20.22 12.14
CA GLY A 122 -7.23 -19.04 11.30
C GLY A 122 -6.88 -19.34 9.85
N PHE A 123 -7.59 -18.66 8.95
CA PHE A 123 -7.21 -18.62 7.54
C PHE A 123 -6.30 -17.41 7.29
N SER A 124 -5.39 -17.54 6.31
CA SER A 124 -4.53 -16.43 5.93
C SER A 124 -5.24 -15.49 4.97
N ILE A 125 -5.23 -14.19 5.29
CA ILE A 125 -5.63 -13.12 4.39
C ILE A 125 -4.37 -12.42 3.89
N ASN A 126 -4.28 -12.21 2.58
CA ASN A 126 -3.27 -11.38 1.94
C ASN A 126 -3.92 -10.05 1.59
N ALA A 127 -3.66 -9.05 2.42
CA ALA A 127 -4.18 -7.70 2.28
C ALA A 127 -3.17 -6.80 1.57
N LEU A 128 -3.67 -5.95 0.69
CA LEU A 128 -2.95 -4.76 0.24
C LEU A 128 -3.42 -3.57 1.08
N SER A 129 -2.49 -2.90 1.76
CA SER A 129 -2.73 -1.57 2.35
C SER A 129 -1.98 -0.54 1.51
N SER A 130 -2.70 0.41 0.93
CA SER A 130 -2.12 1.35 -0.04
C SER A 130 -1.46 2.53 0.68
N ALA A 131 -0.23 2.85 0.30
CA ALA A 131 0.41 4.13 0.61
C ALA A 131 0.52 4.88 -0.72
N ARG A 132 -0.33 5.88 -0.98
CA ARG A 132 -0.27 6.55 -2.29
C ARG A 132 0.94 7.47 -2.38
N VAL A 133 1.63 7.34 -3.51
CA VAL A 133 2.83 8.10 -3.90
C VAL A 133 2.55 9.59 -3.99
N ARG A 134 3.50 10.39 -3.49
CA ARG A 134 3.51 11.83 -3.70
C ARG A 134 3.56 12.13 -5.20
N SER A 135 2.54 12.81 -5.73
CA SER A 135 2.65 13.42 -7.06
C SER A 135 3.75 14.50 -7.00
N ALA A 136 4.98 14.10 -7.34
CA ALA A 136 6.13 14.98 -7.40
C ALA A 136 6.15 15.75 -8.73
N ILE A 137 5.08 16.48 -9.06
CA ILE A 137 5.16 17.50 -10.11
C ILE A 137 5.67 18.80 -9.47
N ARG A 138 6.98 18.85 -9.16
CA ARG A 138 7.66 20.15 -9.05
C ARG A 138 7.87 20.64 -10.47
N HIS A 139 7.03 21.57 -10.92
CA HIS A 139 7.33 22.37 -12.11
C HIS A 139 8.71 23.03 -11.92
N PRO A 140 9.62 22.98 -12.91
CA PRO A 140 10.80 23.82 -12.86
C PRO A 140 10.34 25.27 -12.94
N LEU A 141 10.53 26.02 -11.85
CA LEU A 141 10.44 27.48 -11.88
C LEU A 141 11.46 27.96 -12.92
N SER A 142 10.98 28.33 -14.11
CA SER A 142 11.76 29.08 -15.08
C SER A 142 12.14 30.42 -14.44
N VAL A 143 13.38 30.52 -13.97
CA VAL A 143 14.00 31.80 -13.63
C VAL A 143 14.09 32.62 -14.92
N ARG A 144 13.11 33.49 -15.16
CA ARG A 144 13.28 34.61 -16.09
C ARG A 144 14.32 35.55 -15.48
N ARG A 145 15.54 35.55 -16.02
CA ARG A 145 16.46 36.68 -15.85
C ARG A 145 15.86 37.87 -16.58
N SER A 146 15.45 38.90 -15.85
CA SER A 146 15.29 40.24 -16.42
C SER A 146 16.68 40.85 -16.64
N PRO A 147 16.95 41.50 -17.79
CA PRO A 147 18.13 42.34 -17.94
C PRO A 147 17.83 43.71 -17.34
N ASN A 148 18.67 44.17 -16.40
CA ASN A 148 18.73 45.60 -16.08
C ASN A 148 19.63 46.27 -17.13
N VAL A 149 19.06 47.24 -17.84
CA VAL A 149 19.75 48.40 -18.41
C VAL A 149 19.25 49.61 -17.64
#